data_AF-A0A9P4QDD3-F1
#
_entry.id   AF-A0A9P4QDD3-F1
#
_cell.length_a   1.000
_cell.length_b   1.000
_cell.length_c   1.000
_cell.angle_alpha   90.00
_cell.angle_beta   90.00
_cell.angle_gamma   90.00
#
_symmetry.space_group_name_H-M   'P 1'
#
loop_
_entity.id
_entity.type
_entity.pdbx_description
1 polymer ?
#
loop_
_entity_poly.entity_id
_entity_poly.type
_entity_poly.pdbx_seq_one_letter_code
_entity_poly.pdbx_strand_id
1 'polypeptide(L)'
;MARLSVFHQLHCLGAIRRFTWDLVYEHVDTKMLLETWPEDVTFPTYDQAIHRLWDIAHYFDYLRQRVQCSGDTTLGFVSENIGVAVVDALDYPHECKYWDTIWKFAEKYG
;
A
#
# COMPACT_ATOMS: atom_id res chain seq x y z
N MET A 1 22.97 -7.26 -4.46
CA MET A 1 22.52 -5.91 -4.02
C MET A 1 21.29 -6.12 -3.14
N ALA A 2 21.30 -5.67 -1.88
CA ALA A 2 20.15 -5.82 -0.99
C ALA A 2 19.23 -4.59 -1.06
N ARG A 3 17.92 -4.77 -0.88
CA ARG A 3 16.93 -3.67 -0.83
C ARG A 3 16.07 -3.81 0.42
N LEU A 4 15.73 -2.69 1.06
CA LEU A 4 14.82 -2.71 2.21
C LEU A 4 13.41 -3.12 1.76
N SER A 5 12.77 -3.98 2.54
CA SER A 5 11.44 -4.53 2.30
C SER A 5 10.36 -3.46 2.19
N VAL A 6 10.50 -2.33 2.90
CA VAL A 6 9.60 -1.16 2.73
C VAL A 6 9.48 -0.69 1.28
N PHE A 7 10.56 -0.73 0.49
CA PHE A 7 10.52 -0.32 -0.91
C PHE A 7 9.84 -1.36 -1.80
N HIS A 8 9.95 -2.63 -1.45
CA HIS A 8 9.22 -3.70 -2.13
C HIS A 8 7.73 -3.63 -1.81
N GLN A 9 7.36 -3.38 -0.54
CA GLN A 9 5.98 -3.16 -0.12
C GLN A 9 5.32 -1.97 -0.83
N LEU A 10 6.03 -0.85 -0.97
CA LEU A 10 5.56 0.30 -1.76
C LEU A 10 5.40 -0.02 -3.25
N HIS A 11 6.32 -0.81 -3.82
CA HIS A 11 6.20 -1.28 -5.20
C HIS A 11 4.96 -2.15 -5.39
N CYS A 12 4.71 -3.11 -4.50
CA CYS A 12 3.53 -3.97 -4.52
C CYS A 12 2.23 -3.16 -4.39
N LEU A 13 2.18 -2.19 -3.48
CA LEU A 13 1.02 -1.30 -3.34
C LEU A 13 0.75 -0.51 -4.63
N GLY A 14 1.79 -0.02 -5.29
CA GLY A 14 1.70 0.63 -6.60
C GLY A 14 1.23 -0.32 -7.71
N ALA A 15 1.69 -1.57 -7.70
CA ALA A 15 1.26 -2.60 -8.65
C ALA A 15 -0.23 -2.95 -8.47
N ILE A 16 -0.71 -3.07 -7.23
CA ILE A 16 -2.14 -3.27 -6.93
C ILE A 16 -2.95 -2.08 -7.45
N ARG A 17 -2.51 -0.84 -7.16
CA ARG A 17 -3.18 0.37 -7.68
C ARG A 17 -3.25 0.35 -9.21
N ARG A 18 -2.18 -0.07 -9.88
CA ARG A 18 -2.15 -0.17 -11.34
C ARG A 18 -3.13 -1.23 -11.85
N PHE A 19 -3.13 -2.40 -11.24
CA PHE A 19 -4.06 -3.48 -11.58
C PHE A 19 -5.52 -3.06 -11.41
N THR A 20 -5.86 -2.35 -10.33
CA THR A 20 -7.21 -1.77 -10.15
C THR A 20 -7.59 -0.86 -11.32
N TRP A 21 -6.66 -0.02 -11.80
CA TRP A 21 -6.90 0.82 -12.96
C TRP A 21 -7.08 0.03 -14.25
N ASP A 22 -6.22 -0.96 -14.49
CA ASP A 22 -6.28 -1.79 -15.69
C ASP A 22 -7.63 -2.55 -15.76
N LEU A 23 -8.21 -2.94 -14.62
CA LEU A 23 -9.54 -3.56 -14.55
C LEU A 23 -10.71 -2.62 -14.85
N VAL A 24 -10.55 -1.31 -14.69
CA VAL A 24 -11.66 -0.35 -14.89
C VAL A 24 -11.54 0.45 -16.17
N TYR A 25 -10.33 0.63 -16.72
CA TYR A 25 -10.03 1.60 -17.78
C TYR A 25 -10.87 1.44 -19.06
N GLU A 26 -11.32 0.22 -19.38
CA GLU A 26 -12.16 -0.09 -20.56
C GLU A 26 -13.60 -0.52 -20.20
N HIS A 27 -13.92 -0.59 -18.91
CA HIS A 27 -15.19 -1.09 -18.41
C HIS A 27 -16.06 -0.01 -17.78
N VAL A 28 -15.57 1.23 -17.72
CA VAL A 28 -16.27 2.39 -17.16
C VAL A 28 -16.08 3.62 -18.05
N ASP A 29 -16.98 4.59 -17.96
CA ASP A 29 -16.72 5.93 -18.51
C ASP A 29 -15.58 6.58 -17.72
N THR A 30 -14.36 6.49 -18.23
CA THR A 30 -13.15 6.99 -17.57
C THR A 30 -13.22 8.48 -17.30
N LYS A 31 -13.88 9.25 -18.18
CA LYS A 31 -14.01 10.70 -18.02
C LYS A 31 -14.91 11.02 -16.83
N MET A 32 -16.10 10.41 -16.80
CA MET A 32 -17.02 10.56 -15.67
C MET A 32 -16.39 10.06 -14.36
N LEU A 33 -15.67 8.94 -14.42
CA LEU A 33 -14.96 8.37 -13.27
C LEU A 33 -13.94 9.35 -12.70
N LEU A 34 -13.09 9.93 -13.55
CA LEU A 34 -12.05 10.89 -13.14
C LEU A 34 -12.61 12.24 -12.68
N GLU A 35 -13.78 12.67 -13.17
CA GLU A 35 -14.49 13.84 -12.63
C GLU A 35 -14.90 13.65 -11.16
N THR A 36 -15.05 12.40 -10.71
CA THR A 36 -15.34 12.09 -9.31
C THR A 36 -14.10 11.77 -8.48
N TRP A 37 -12.91 11.78 -9.09
CA TRP A 37 -11.67 11.49 -8.40
C TRP A 37 -11.35 12.61 -7.39
N PRO A 38 -11.02 12.28 -6.13
CA PRO A 38 -10.78 13.30 -5.12
C PRO A 38 -9.44 14.01 -5.34
N GLU A 39 -9.44 15.34 -5.21
CA GLU A 39 -8.21 16.13 -5.10
C GLU A 39 -7.57 15.98 -3.71
N ASP A 40 -8.40 15.81 -2.67
CA ASP A 40 -7.97 15.60 -1.29
C ASP A 40 -8.59 14.32 -0.72
N VAL A 41 -7.71 13.43 -0.24
CA VAL A 41 -8.06 12.15 0.38
C VAL A 41 -8.04 12.21 1.92
N THR A 42 -7.88 13.40 2.49
CA THR A 42 -7.74 13.61 3.94
C THR A 42 -9.07 14.04 4.57
N PHE A 43 -9.84 14.88 3.88
CA PHE A 43 -11.07 15.47 4.39
C PHE A 43 -12.22 15.32 3.39
N PRO A 44 -12.94 14.18 3.38
CA PRO A 44 -14.08 13.98 2.49
C PRO A 44 -15.31 14.77 2.97
N THR A 45 -16.15 15.16 2.02
CA THR A 45 -17.57 15.39 2.31
C THR A 45 -18.28 14.07 2.58
N TYR A 46 -19.46 14.12 3.21
CA TYR A 46 -20.25 12.90 3.47
C TYR A 46 -20.51 12.08 2.19
N ASP A 47 -20.93 12.73 1.09
CA ASP A 47 -21.17 12.07 -0.21
C ASP A 47 -19.93 11.35 -0.75
N GLN A 48 -18.76 12.00 -0.66
CA GLN A 48 -17.50 11.42 -1.12
C GLN A 48 -17.15 10.15 -0.34
N ALA A 49 -17.36 10.16 0.99
CA ALA A 49 -17.03 9.04 1.88
C ALA A 49 -17.96 7.82 1.77
N ILE A 50 -19.07 7.89 1.03
CA ILE A 50 -20.04 6.77 0.94
C ILE A 50 -20.42 6.36 -0.48
N HIS A 51 -20.18 7.21 -1.48
CA HIS A 51 -20.70 7.00 -2.85
C HIS A 51 -19.66 7.13 -3.95
N ARG A 52 -18.43 7.55 -3.65
CA ARG A 52 -17.43 7.88 -4.67
C ARG A 52 -16.13 7.11 -4.49
N LEU A 53 -15.23 7.29 -5.46
CA LEU A 53 -13.88 6.70 -5.48
C LEU A 53 -12.95 7.21 -4.39
N TRP A 54 -13.45 8.10 -3.53
CA TRP A 54 -12.68 8.64 -2.43
C TRP A 54 -12.13 7.54 -1.53
N ASP A 55 -12.94 6.53 -1.19
CA ASP A 55 -12.50 5.43 -0.32
C ASP A 55 -11.29 4.69 -0.90
N ILE A 56 -11.33 4.38 -2.20
CA ILE A 56 -10.21 3.69 -2.87
C ILE A 56 -8.95 4.56 -2.83
N ALA A 57 -9.07 5.85 -3.19
CA ALA A 57 -7.94 6.77 -3.17
C ALA A 57 -7.38 6.96 -1.74
N HIS A 58 -8.26 7.09 -0.76
CA HIS A 58 -7.96 7.21 0.66
C HIS A 58 -7.25 5.97 1.20
N TYR A 59 -7.73 4.76 0.88
CA TYR A 59 -7.10 3.52 1.32
C TYR A 59 -5.69 3.35 0.77
N PHE A 60 -5.48 3.67 -0.51
CA PHE A 60 -4.13 3.61 -1.08
C PHE A 60 -3.17 4.58 -0.40
N ASP A 61 -3.62 5.81 -0.09
CA ASP A 61 -2.77 6.76 0.63
C ASP A 61 -2.55 6.35 2.09
N TYR A 62 -3.59 5.90 2.78
CA TYR A 62 -3.51 5.40 4.15
C TYR A 62 -2.53 4.22 4.28
N LEU A 63 -2.61 3.24 3.38
CA LEU A 63 -1.68 2.10 3.35
C LEU A 63 -0.25 2.52 3.01
N ARG A 64 -0.07 3.46 2.07
CA ARG A 64 1.25 4.03 1.76
C ARG A 64 1.85 4.69 3.00
N GLN A 65 1.09 5.53 3.69
CA GLN A 65 1.52 6.19 4.92
C GLN A 65 1.88 5.16 5.98
N ARG A 66 1.04 4.13 6.17
CA ARG A 66 1.30 3.06 7.14
C ARG A 66 2.61 2.34 6.85
N VAL A 67 2.85 1.93 5.60
CA VAL A 67 4.08 1.25 5.16
C VAL A 67 5.31 2.14 5.37
N GLN A 68 5.23 3.42 5.01
CA GLN A 68 6.33 4.37 5.21
C GLN A 68 6.62 4.63 6.69
N CYS A 69 5.57 4.69 7.53
CA CYS A 69 5.66 4.93 8.95
C CYS A 69 6.21 3.72 9.72
N SER A 70 5.75 2.50 9.40
CA SER A 70 6.27 1.28 10.01
C SER A 70 7.67 0.94 9.53
N GLY A 71 7.98 1.24 8.26
CA GLY A 71 9.30 1.14 7.66
C GLY A 71 9.95 -0.22 7.88
N ASP A 72 9.50 -1.26 7.17
CA ASP A 72 10.12 -2.58 7.23
C ASP A 72 11.58 -2.53 6.74
N THR A 73 12.50 -2.69 7.68
CA THR A 73 13.95 -2.64 7.45
C THR A 73 14.56 -3.99 7.11
N THR A 74 13.77 -5.06 6.96
CA THR A 74 14.28 -6.35 6.51
C THR A 74 14.98 -6.19 5.16
N LEU A 75 16.22 -6.67 5.08
CA LEU A 75 17.00 -6.67 3.86
C LEU A 75 16.55 -7.84 2.98
N GLY A 76 15.91 -7.54 1.85
CA GLY A 76 15.70 -8.50 0.78
C GLY A 76 17.00 -8.72 0.02
N PHE A 77 17.28 -9.97 -0.31
CA PHE A 77 18.48 -10.37 -1.05
C PHE A 77 18.11 -10.71 -2.50
N VAL A 78 19.12 -10.75 -3.37
CA VAL A 78 18.88 -11.20 -4.75
C VAL A 78 18.63 -12.70 -4.68
N SER A 79 17.44 -13.14 -5.07
CA SER A 79 17.19 -14.54 -5.38
C SER A 79 17.45 -14.76 -6.87
N GLU A 80 18.21 -15.79 -7.22
CA GLU A 80 18.48 -16.19 -8.62
C GLU A 80 17.40 -17.18 -9.14
N ASN A 81 16.27 -17.27 -8.43
CA ASN A 81 15.27 -18.32 -8.56
C ASN A 81 14.57 -18.37 -9.94
N ILE A 82 14.82 -17.39 -10.81
CA ILE A 82 14.23 -17.23 -12.14
C ILE A 82 15.28 -16.92 -13.24
N GLY A 83 16.58 -17.09 -12.96
CA GLY A 83 17.65 -16.77 -13.92
C GLY A 83 17.82 -15.26 -14.19
N VAL A 84 17.10 -14.42 -13.43
CA VAL A 84 17.19 -12.96 -13.43
C VAL A 84 17.28 -12.51 -11.98
N ALA A 85 18.14 -11.54 -11.69
CA ALA A 85 18.32 -11.00 -10.34
C ALA A 85 17.05 -10.26 -9.88
N VAL A 86 16.22 -10.93 -9.07
CA VAL A 86 15.06 -10.31 -8.42
C VAL A 86 15.38 -10.12 -6.95
N VAL A 87 15.17 -8.89 -6.47
CA VAL A 87 15.29 -8.59 -5.04
C VAL A 87 13.92 -8.76 -4.42
N ASP A 88 13.74 -9.89 -3.75
CA ASP A 88 12.60 -10.18 -2.92
C ASP A 88 13.06 -10.47 -1.48
N ALA A 89 12.16 -10.25 -0.53
CA ALA A 89 12.33 -10.68 0.86
C ALA A 89 11.34 -11.79 1.18
N LEU A 90 10.91 -12.54 0.16
CA LEU A 90 9.92 -13.58 0.30
C LEU A 90 10.54 -14.70 1.14
N ASP A 91 9.87 -15.11 2.22
CA ASP A 91 10.38 -16.13 3.17
C ASP A 91 11.62 -15.71 4.00
N TYR A 92 11.89 -14.40 4.11
CA TYR A 92 12.91 -13.88 5.03
C TYR A 92 12.28 -13.47 6.38
N PRO A 93 12.93 -13.71 7.53
CA PRO A 93 12.40 -13.29 8.82
C PRO A 93 12.11 -11.78 8.84
N HIS A 94 10.85 -11.43 9.07
CA HIS A 94 10.44 -10.05 9.31
C HIS A 94 10.55 -9.75 10.81
N GLU A 95 11.40 -8.79 11.18
CA GLU A 95 11.44 -8.30 12.56
C GLU A 95 10.57 -7.04 12.69
N CYS A 96 9.44 -7.18 13.38
CA CYS A 96 8.60 -6.05 13.73
C CYS A 96 9.35 -5.11 14.67
N LYS A 97 9.55 -3.86 14.25
CA LYS A 97 10.36 -2.88 14.99
C LYS A 97 9.85 -2.60 16.43
N TYR A 98 8.54 -2.74 16.69
CA TYR A 98 7.91 -2.41 17.98
C TYR A 98 6.61 -3.19 18.31
N TRP A 99 6.49 -4.47 17.93
CA TRP A 99 5.24 -5.24 18.11
C TRP A 99 4.70 -5.22 19.54
N ASP A 100 5.57 -5.50 20.52
CA ASP A 100 5.18 -5.54 21.93
C ASP A 100 4.65 -4.19 22.45
N THR A 101 5.18 -3.08 21.93
CA THR A 101 4.73 -1.73 22.31
C THR A 101 3.36 -1.41 21.73
N ILE A 102 3.12 -1.80 20.48
CA ILE A 102 1.81 -1.65 19.82
C ILE A 102 0.77 -2.53 20.50
N TRP A 103 1.12 -3.77 20.81
CA TRP A 103 0.25 -4.72 21.50
C TRP A 103 -0.15 -4.20 22.88
N LYS A 104 0.80 -3.73 23.68
CA LYS A 104 0.53 -3.12 24.99
C LYS A 104 -0.32 -1.86 24.91
N PHE A 105 -0.16 -1.05 23.87
CA PHE A 105 -1.02 0.11 23.63
C PHE A 105 -2.46 -0.32 23.31
N ALA A 106 -2.63 -1.32 22.44
CA ALA A 106 -3.93 -1.87 22.08
C ALA A 106 -4.63 -2.54 23.29
N GLU A 107 -3.93 -3.33 24.11
CA GLU A 107 -4.49 -3.91 25.34
C GLU A 107 -4.93 -2.85 26.36
N LYS A 108 -4.27 -1.69 26.37
CA LYS A 108 -4.56 -0.62 27.31
C LYS A 108 -5.79 0.21 26.91
N TYR A 109 -6.12 0.28 25.63
CA TYR A 109 -7.10 1.24 25.11
C TYR A 109 -8.12 0.68 24.10
N GLY A 110 -7.99 -0.57 23.69
CA GLY A 110 -9.00 -1.32 22.91
C GLY A 110 -9.92 -2.11 23.81
#